data_AF-A0A5B0MWV0-F1
#
_entry.id   AF-A0A5B0MWV0-F1
#
_cell.length_a   1.000
_cell.length_b   1.000
_cell.length_c   1.000
_cell.angle_alpha   90.00
_cell.angle_beta   90.00
_cell.angle_gamma   90.00
#
_symmetry.space_group_name_H-M   'P 1'
#
loop_
_entity.id
_entity.type
_entity.pdbx_description
1 polymer ?
#
loop_
_entity_poly.entity_id
_entity_poly.type
_entity_poly.pdbx_seq_one_letter_code
_entity_poly.pdbx_strand_id
1 'polypeptide(L)' 'MEPHWNPTVEAQAFDRLHRIGQKKTVQVFHFITPKTIEEKILIVQNRKKQLTESTILATTDWRELLEEMLSR' A
#
# COMPACT_ATOMS: atom_id res chain seq x y z
N MET A 1 18.06 0.59 -1.09
CA MET A 1 17.49 1.66 -0.25
C MET A 1 16.98 1.00 1.00
N GLU A 2 17.25 1.56 2.18
CA GLU A 2 16.87 0.96 3.46
C GLU A 2 15.34 1.02 3.65
N PRO A 3 14.71 -0.02 4.26
CA PRO A 3 13.27 -0.02 4.48
C PRO A 3 12.85 1.09 5.44
N HIS A 4 11.92 1.94 5.01
CA HIS A 4 11.46 3.09 5.77
C HIS A 4 10.29 2.74 6.70
N TRP A 5 10.14 3.37 7.87
CA TRP A 5 9.06 3.02 8.82
C TRP A 5 7.64 3.31 8.33
N ASN A 6 7.49 4.25 7.40
CA ASN A 6 6.22 4.62 6.80
C ASN A 6 6.10 3.99 5.40
N PRO A 7 5.22 2.99 5.19
CA PRO A 7 5.06 2.31 3.90
C PRO A 7 4.53 3.25 2.80
N THR A 8 3.81 4.31 3.14
CA THR A 8 3.23 5.25 2.17
C THR A 8 4.29 6.06 1.43
N VAL A 9 5.42 6.34 2.07
CA VAL A 9 6.55 7.06 1.44
C VAL A 9 7.14 6.25 0.29
N GLU A 10 7.25 4.95 0.50
CA GLU A 10 7.78 4.03 -0.51
C GLU A 10 6.77 3.83 -1.65
N ALA A 11 5.49 3.65 -1.34
CA ALA A 11 4.43 3.59 -2.35
C ALA A 11 4.42 4.85 -3.22
N GLN A 12 4.54 6.04 -2.61
CA GLN A 12 4.61 7.30 -3.34
C GLN A 12 5.84 7.39 -4.25
N ALA A 13 6.96 6.79 -3.86
CA ALA A 13 8.14 6.69 -4.71
C ALA A 13 7.90 5.76 -5.91
N PHE A 14 7.21 4.64 -5.72
CA PHE A 14 6.83 3.73 -6.81
C PHE A 14 5.83 4.36 -7.78
N ASP A 15 4.90 5.17 -7.29
CA ASP A 15 3.93 5.91 -8.12
C ASP A 15 4.62 6.88 -9.08
N ARG A 16 5.84 7.35 -8.76
CA ARG A 16 6.64 8.17 -9.69
C ARG A 16 7.07 7.39 -10.94
N LEU A 17 7.29 6.08 -10.81
CA LEU A 17 7.69 5.19 -11.90
C LEU A 17 6.49 4.54 -12.59
N HIS A 18 5.45 4.19 -11.82
CA HIS A 18 4.20 3.61 -12.29
C HIS A 18 3.18 4.70 -12.62
N ARG A 19 3.52 5.57 -13.57
CA ARG A 19 2.66 6.68 -14.01
C ARG A 19 2.02 6.41 -15.36
N ILE A 20 0.90 7.08 -15.62
CA ILE A 20 0.24 7.10 -16.94
C ILE A 20 1.28 7.46 -18.02
N GLY A 21 1.37 6.61 -19.04
CA GLY A 21 2.33 6.77 -20.14
C GLY A 21 3.62 5.96 -19.99
N GLN A 22 3.83 5.27 -18.86
CA GLN A 22 4.87 4.26 -18.74
C GLN A 22 4.58 3.08 -19.68
N LYS A 23 5.55 2.73 -20.52
CA LYS A 23 5.42 1.64 -21.53
C LYS A 23 6.33 0.45 -21.25
N LYS A 24 7.33 0.63 -20.39
CA LYS A 24 8.29 -0.42 -20.04
C LYS A 24 7.92 -1.04 -18.71
N THR A 25 8.14 -2.34 -18.59
CA THR A 25 7.97 -3.07 -17.33
C THR A 25 8.93 -2.52 -16.28
N VAL A 26 8.38 -2.11 -15.13
CA VAL A 26 9.16 -1.67 -13.98
C VAL A 26 9.32 -2.85 -13.03
N GLN A 27 10.54 -3.10 -12.59
CA GLN A 27 10.86 -4.10 -11.57
C GLN A 27 11.41 -3.39 -10.34
N VAL A 28 10.94 -3.79 -9.17
CA VAL A 28 11.37 -3.26 -7.88
C VAL A 28 11.96 -4.41 -7.08
N PHE A 29 13.17 -4.19 -6.55
CA PHE A 29 13.87 -5.16 -5.74
C PHE A 29 14.15 -4.58 -4.36
N HIS A 30 13.72 -5.28 -3.33
CA HIS A 30 14.07 -5.00 -1.94
C HIS A 30 15.26 -5.85 -1.55
N PHE A 31 16.37 -5.20 -1.19
CA PHE A 31 17.50 -5.86 -0.58
C PHE A 31 17.34 -5.78 0.93
N ILE A 32 17.16 -6.93 1.58
CA ILE A 32 16.92 -7.03 3.02
C ILE A 32 17.97 -7.94 3.62
N THR A 33 18.63 -7.45 4.67
CA THR A 33 19.65 -8.21 5.39
C THR A 33 18.99 -9.02 6.52
N PRO A 34 19.15 -10.35 6.55
CA PRO A 34 18.52 -11.18 7.57
C PRO A 34 19.10 -10.92 8.97
N LYS A 35 18.29 -11.10 10.01
CA LYS A 35 18.64 -10.88 11.42
C LYS A 35 19.03 -9.44 11.77
N THR A 36 18.56 -8.47 10.99
CA THR A 36 18.78 -7.05 11.25
C THR A 36 17.49 -6.32 11.61
N ILE A 37 17.59 -5.02 11.89
CA ILE A 37 16.42 -4.17 12.12
C ILE A 37 15.53 -4.04 10.87
N GLU A 38 16.07 -4.26 9.68
CA GLU A 38 15.35 -4.18 8.40
C GLU A 38 14.19 -5.19 8.34
N GLU A 39 14.41 -6.43 8.80
CA GLU A 39 13.37 -7.45 8.94
C GLU A 39 12.25 -7.01 9.89
N LYS A 40 12.61 -6.39 11.02
CA LYS A 40 11.62 -5.90 11.99
C LYS A 40 10.78 -4.77 11.40
N ILE A 41 11.40 -3.87 10.64
CA ILE A 41 10.70 -2.78 9.96
C ILE A 41 9.69 -3.34 8.95
N LEU A 42 10.08 -4.35 8.17
CA LEU A 42 9.18 -5.03 7.22
C LEU A 42 7.97 -5.66 7.93
N ILE A 43 8.18 -6.32 9.06
CA ILE A 43 7.09 -6.91 9.86
C ILE A 43 6.12 -5.82 10.35
N VAL A 44 6.65 -4.69 10.82
CA VAL A 44 5.83 -3.57 11.31
C VAL A 44 5.06 -2.91 10.17
N GLN A 45 5.68 -2.71 9.00
CA GLN A 45 5.01 -2.20 7.82
C GLN A 45 3.84 -3.12 7.40
N ASN A 46 4.08 -4.43 7.33
CA ASN A 46 3.04 -5.39 6.94
C ASN A 46 1.86 -5.39 7.91
N ARG A 47 2.12 -5.33 9.23
CA ARG A 47 1.05 -5.21 10.23
C ARG A 47 0.24 -3.93 10.05
N LYS A 48 0.91 -2.79 9.79
CA LYS A 48 0.22 -1.51 9.53
C LYS A 48 -0.63 -1.58 8.27
N LYS A 49 -0.11 -2.18 7.19
CA LYS A 49 -0.83 -2.35 5.92
C LYS A 49 -2.08 -3.21 6.09
N GLN A 50 -1.97 -4.35 6.76
CA GLN A 50 -3.11 -5.24 7.04
C GLN A 50 -4.21 -4.54 7.83
N LEU A 51 -3.83 -3.75 8.85
CA LEU A 51 -4.80 -2.96 9.62
C LEU A 51 -5.54 -1.97 8.71
N THR A 52 -4.81 -1.22 7.89
CA THR A 52 -5.41 -0.28 6.93
C THR A 52 -6.33 -0.98 5.91
N GLU A 53 -5.90 -2.11 5.34
CA GLU A 53 -6.73 -2.90 4.42
C GLU A 53 -8.03 -3.38 5.09
N SER A 54 -7.94 -3.88 6.32
CA SER A 54 -9.11 -4.33 7.08
C SER A 54 -10.13 -3.22 7.35
N THR A 55 -9.65 -1.99 7.60
CA THR A 55 -10.52 -0.83 7.78
C THR A 55 -11.14 -0.35 6.47
N ILE A 56 -10.39 -0.34 5.37
CA ILE A 56 -10.87 0.13 4.06
C ILE A 56 -11.96 -0.79 3.49
N LEU A 57 -11.82 -2.10 3.67
CA LEU A 57 -12.85 -3.07 3.29
C LEU A 57 -14.15 -2.91 4.10
N ALA A 58 -14.06 -2.45 5.36
CA ALA A 58 -15.23 -2.22 6.19
C ALA A 58 -16.03 -0.95 5.83
N THR A 59 -15.48 -0.05 5.00
CA THR A 59 -16.10 1.25 4.65
C THR A 59 -16.59 1.35 3.20
N THR A 60 -16.58 0.26 2.43
CA THR A 60 -17.06 0.30 1.03
C THR A 60 -17.96 -0.90 0.80
N ASP A 61 -19.27 -0.73 0.90
CA ASP A 61 -20.02 -0.36 -0.30
C ASP A 61 -20.79 0.97 -0.17
N TRP A 62 -20.11 2.08 -0.48
CA TRP A 62 -20.76 3.38 -0.62
C TRP A 62 -21.64 3.46 -1.88
N ARG A 63 -21.54 2.51 -2.82
CA ARG A 63 -22.45 2.40 -3.97
C ARG A 63 -23.78 1.80 -3.54
N GLU A 64 -23.78 0.78 -2.69
CA GLU A 64 -25.00 0.26 -2.05
C GLU A 64 -25.73 1.37 -1.29
N LEU A 65 -25.02 2.16 -0.48
CA LEU A 65 -25.61 3.30 0.24
C LEU A 65 -26.15 4.39 -0.70
N LEU A 66 -25.47 4.66 -1.82
CA LEU A 66 -25.92 5.64 -2.81
C LEU A 66 -27.15 5.16 -3.58
N GLU A 67 -27.20 3.88 -3.95
CA GLU A 67 -28.37 3.26 -4.57
C GLU A 67 -29.58 3.28 -3.64
N GLU A 68 -29.38 3.02 -2.34
CA GLU A 68 -30.43 3.07 -1.32
C GLU A 68 -30.97 4.49 -1.11
N MET A 69 -30.10 5.51 -1.17
CA MET A 69 -30.49 6.92 -1.04
C MET A 69 -31.19 7.48 -2.29
N LEU A 70 -30.83 7.01 -3.49
CA LEU A 70 -31.47 7.42 -4.75
C LEU A 70 -32.79 6.67 -5.02
N SER A 71 -33.02 5.54 -4.34
CA SER A 71 -34.26 4.76 -4.41
C SER A 71 -35.36 5.26 -3.47
N ARG A 72 -35.11 6.30 -2.66
CA ARG A 72 -36.10 7.01 -1.83
C ARG A 72 -36.56 8.29 -2.52
#